data_AF-A0A1H1R542-F1
#
_entry.id   AF-A0A1H1R542-F1
#
_cell.length_a   1.000
_cell.length_b   1.000
_cell.length_c   1.000
_cell.angle_alpha   90.00
_cell.angle_beta   90.00
_cell.angle_gamma   90.00
#
_symmetry.space_group_name_H-M   'P 1'
#
loop_
_entity.id
_entity.type
_entity.pdbx_description
1 polymer ?
#
loop_
_entity_poly.entity_id
_entity_poly.type
_entity_poly.pdbx_seq_one_letter_code
_entity_poly.pdbx_strand_id
1 'polypeptide(L)'
;MNKILLVALAAIALFMGCSKKNNPSPSASLEGKWYITTDTAKVYTNNVLTQQDPESFDHSDYVQFNSNGTGIQLSGDASSNFTYSVKGNSVTLNYPKQTIDNTTIDAFSKTATFKATSSALYIYIEDTETDGSTTYRYTEATYFTNK
;
A
#
# COMPACT_ATOMS: atom_id res chain seq x y z
N MET A 1 41.90 -48.84 -47.31
CA MET A 1 40.47 -49.22 -47.40
C MET A 1 39.87 -49.06 -46.01
N ASN A 2 39.29 -47.90 -45.72
CA ASN A 2 38.83 -47.58 -44.38
C ASN A 2 37.36 -47.99 -44.20
N LYS A 3 37.13 -48.58 -43.03
CA LYS A 3 35.91 -49.25 -42.62
C LYS A 3 34.87 -48.25 -42.10
N ILE A 4 33.62 -48.60 -42.37
CA ILE A 4 32.37 -48.04 -41.85
C ILE A 4 32.33 -48.16 -40.32
N LEU A 5 31.74 -47.18 -39.59
CA LEU A 5 30.51 -47.33 -38.79
C LEU A 5 30.23 -46.11 -37.87
N LEU A 6 28.93 -45.84 -37.72
CA LEU A 6 28.22 -44.84 -36.91
C LEU A 6 28.61 -44.75 -35.41
N VAL A 7 28.28 -43.61 -34.78
CA VAL A 7 27.52 -43.38 -33.52
C VAL A 7 27.58 -41.86 -33.24
N ALA A 8 26.53 -41.06 -33.43
CA ALA A 8 25.33 -40.81 -32.62
C ALA A 8 25.44 -39.60 -31.65
N LEU A 9 24.33 -38.83 -31.65
CA LEU A 9 23.74 -38.01 -30.58
C LEU A 9 24.28 -36.60 -30.23
N ALA A 10 23.32 -35.67 -30.35
CA ALA A 10 22.97 -34.57 -29.44
C ALA A 10 23.71 -33.23 -29.55
N ALA A 11 22.98 -32.21 -29.99
CA ALA A 11 22.58 -31.12 -29.08
C ALA A 11 21.42 -30.32 -29.68
N ILE A 12 20.28 -30.38 -29.00
CA ILE A 12 19.10 -29.53 -29.21
C ILE A 12 19.50 -28.12 -28.77
N ALA A 13 19.62 -27.19 -29.70
CA ALA A 13 19.71 -25.77 -29.36
C ALA A 13 18.31 -25.27 -28.97
N LEU A 14 18.00 -25.37 -27.68
CA LEU A 14 16.87 -24.66 -27.09
C LEU A 14 17.15 -23.17 -27.20
N PHE A 15 16.38 -22.47 -28.04
CA PHE A 15 16.26 -21.03 -28.01
C PHE A 15 15.74 -20.63 -26.63
N MET A 16 16.64 -20.23 -25.73
CA MET A 16 16.32 -19.47 -24.53
C MET A 16 15.86 -18.08 -24.95
N GLY A 17 14.63 -17.99 -25.46
CA GLY A 17 13.84 -16.78 -25.50
C GLY A 17 13.38 -16.43 -24.08
N CYS A 18 14.31 -15.96 -23.25
CA CYS A 18 13.96 -15.23 -22.04
C CYS A 18 13.25 -13.95 -22.48
N SER A 19 11.92 -14.02 -22.61
CA SER A 19 11.12 -12.82 -22.44
C SER A 19 11.51 -12.25 -21.09
N LYS A 20 12.16 -11.08 -21.10
CA LYS A 20 12.29 -10.25 -19.91
C LYS A 20 10.85 -9.91 -19.50
N LYS A 21 10.27 -10.77 -18.67
CA LYS A 21 9.21 -10.36 -17.77
C LYS A 21 9.89 -9.30 -16.92
N ASN A 22 9.52 -8.05 -17.17
CA ASN A 22 9.78 -6.95 -16.25
C ASN A 22 9.09 -7.35 -14.94
N ASN A 23 9.76 -8.15 -14.11
CA ASN A 23 9.39 -8.24 -12.71
C ASN A 23 9.54 -6.80 -12.21
N PRO A 24 8.46 -6.15 -11.75
CA PRO A 24 8.62 -4.87 -11.09
C PRO A 24 9.66 -5.07 -9.99
N SER A 25 10.71 -4.24 -10.03
CA SER A 25 11.71 -4.12 -8.98
C SER A 25 10.99 -4.20 -7.62
N PRO A 26 11.52 -4.92 -6.62
CA PRO A 26 10.84 -5.01 -5.33
C PRO A 26 10.51 -3.59 -4.87
N SER A 27 9.21 -3.31 -4.74
CA SER A 27 8.75 -2.10 -4.06
C SER A 27 9.46 -2.08 -2.71
N ALA A 28 9.98 -0.93 -2.29
CA ALA A 28 10.55 -0.83 -0.96
C ALA A 28 9.55 -1.40 0.05
N SER A 29 10.04 -2.21 1.00
CA SER A 29 9.19 -2.87 1.98
C SER A 29 8.39 -1.81 2.75
N LEU A 30 7.08 -2.04 2.91
CA LEU A 30 6.20 -1.19 3.70
C LEU A 30 6.57 -1.25 5.20
N GLU A 31 7.28 -2.32 5.61
CA GLU A 31 7.74 -2.56 6.96
C GLU A 31 8.57 -1.39 7.51
N GLY A 32 8.35 -1.06 8.77
CA GLY A 32 9.01 0.05 9.45
C GLY A 32 8.01 0.98 10.13
N LYS A 33 8.57 1.95 10.86
CA LYS A 33 7.82 3.04 11.48
C LYS A 33 7.92 4.28 10.58
N TRP A 34 6.77 4.87 10.31
CA TRP A 34 6.57 5.98 9.39
C TRP A 34 5.80 7.08 10.09
N TYR A 35 6.44 8.22 10.33
CA TYR A 35 5.84 9.39 10.94
C TYR A 35 5.06 10.19 9.92
N ILE A 36 3.84 10.57 10.27
CA ILE A 36 2.99 11.41 9.42
C ILE A 36 3.62 12.79 9.33
N THR A 37 3.68 13.33 8.12
CA THR A 37 4.21 14.69 7.87
C THR A 37 3.13 15.60 7.33
N THR A 38 2.32 15.09 6.40
CA THR A 38 1.18 15.80 5.85
C THR A 38 0.05 14.82 5.55
N ASP A 39 -1.17 15.26 5.77
CA ASP A 39 -2.37 14.60 5.28
C ASP A 39 -3.23 15.58 4.51
N THR A 40 -3.99 15.10 3.54
CA THR A 40 -4.91 15.95 2.77
C THR A 40 -6.12 15.15 2.37
N ALA A 41 -7.24 15.44 3.01
CA ALA A 41 -8.56 14.94 2.63
C ALA A 41 -9.20 15.91 1.62
N LYS A 42 -9.89 15.35 0.63
CA LYS A 42 -10.70 16.10 -0.34
C LYS A 42 -12.03 15.41 -0.57
N VAL A 43 -13.09 16.20 -0.65
CA VAL A 43 -14.43 15.74 -1.01
C VAL A 43 -14.84 16.40 -2.31
N TYR A 44 -15.41 15.60 -3.21
CA TYR A 44 -15.97 16.06 -4.47
C TYR A 44 -17.45 15.68 -4.53
N THR A 45 -18.27 16.59 -5.04
CA THR A 45 -19.68 16.33 -5.38
C THR A 45 -19.85 16.52 -6.88
N ASN A 46 -20.30 15.48 -7.58
CA ASN A 46 -20.41 15.45 -9.04
C ASN A 46 -19.10 15.88 -9.75
N ASN A 47 -17.98 15.36 -9.25
CA ASN A 47 -16.60 15.68 -9.69
C ASN A 47 -16.14 17.13 -9.44
N VAL A 48 -16.93 17.96 -8.77
CA VAL A 48 -16.53 19.30 -8.34
C VAL A 48 -15.97 19.22 -6.92
N LEU A 49 -14.76 19.74 -6.69
CA LEU A 49 -14.17 19.83 -5.35
C LEU A 49 -15.04 20.75 -4.47
N THR A 50 -15.56 20.21 -3.38
CA THR A 50 -16.43 20.94 -2.43
C THR A 50 -15.77 21.17 -1.09
N GLN A 51 -14.81 20.33 -0.70
CA GLN A 51 -14.04 20.46 0.54
C GLN A 51 -12.60 19.99 0.34
N GLN A 52 -11.67 20.65 1.02
CA GLN A 52 -10.27 20.24 1.09
C GLN A 52 -9.71 20.63 2.45
N ASP A 53 -9.16 19.65 3.16
CA ASP A 53 -8.62 19.80 4.51
C ASP A 53 -7.16 19.33 4.52
N PRO A 54 -6.19 20.25 4.33
CA PRO A 54 -4.78 19.92 4.47
C PRO A 54 -4.36 20.04 5.94
N GLU A 55 -3.62 19.04 6.43
CA GLU A 55 -3.06 19.02 7.77
C GLU A 55 -1.55 18.75 7.72
N SER A 56 -0.81 19.34 8.66
CA SER A 56 0.63 19.17 8.82
C SER A 56 0.93 18.70 10.24
N PHE A 57 1.87 17.78 10.36
CA PHE A 57 2.14 17.08 11.61
C PHE A 57 3.59 17.33 12.07
N ASP A 58 3.81 17.38 13.37
CA ASP A 58 5.11 17.60 14.01
C ASP A 58 5.90 16.29 14.23
N HIS A 59 5.53 15.22 13.51
CA HIS A 59 6.09 13.87 13.63
C HIS A 59 5.78 13.18 14.98
N SER A 60 4.74 13.59 15.72
CA SER A 60 4.20 12.81 16.84
C SER A 60 3.47 11.54 16.39
N ASP A 61 2.74 11.66 15.29
CA ASP A 61 1.82 10.64 14.79
C ASP A 61 2.55 9.70 13.83
N TYR A 62 2.27 8.40 13.92
CA TYR A 62 2.94 7.42 13.09
C TYR A 62 2.08 6.21 12.76
N VAL A 63 2.47 5.52 11.70
CA VAL A 63 2.06 4.15 11.40
C VAL A 63 3.28 3.24 11.43
N GLN A 64 3.15 2.06 12.03
CA GLN A 64 4.18 1.04 12.04
C GLN A 64 3.65 -0.25 11.42
N PHE A 65 4.38 -0.76 10.43
CA PHE A 65 4.12 -2.04 9.77
C PHE A 65 5.17 -3.06 10.22
N ASN A 66 4.73 -4.14 10.86
CA ASN A 66 5.58 -5.21 11.35
C ASN A 66 5.66 -6.36 10.35
N SER A 67 6.80 -7.04 10.29
CA SER A 67 7.06 -8.13 9.32
C SER A 67 6.15 -9.36 9.46
N ASN A 68 5.41 -9.48 10.56
CA ASN A 68 4.42 -10.54 10.77
C ASN A 68 3.02 -10.18 10.23
N GLY A 69 2.86 -9.05 9.53
CA GLY A 69 1.57 -8.60 8.99
C GLY A 69 0.68 -7.88 9.99
N THR A 70 1.19 -7.48 11.16
CA THR A 70 0.48 -6.60 12.10
C THR A 70 1.00 -5.17 12.02
N GLY A 71 0.24 -4.23 12.54
CA GLY A 71 0.69 -2.86 12.65
C GLY A 71 -0.02 -2.07 13.74
N ILE A 72 0.52 -0.89 14.01
CA ILE A 72 0.01 0.05 15.00
C ILE A 72 -0.04 1.42 14.34
N GLN A 73 -1.12 2.15 14.56
CA GLN A 73 -1.22 3.57 14.25
C GLN A 73 -1.34 4.33 15.56
N LEU A 74 -0.56 5.41 15.69
CA LEU A 74 -0.64 6.39 16.77
C LEU A 74 -1.10 7.72 16.16
N SER A 75 -2.14 8.30 16.76
CA SER A 75 -2.67 9.63 16.41
C SER A 75 -2.90 10.41 17.70
N GLY A 76 -2.03 11.38 18.01
CA GLY A 76 -1.94 11.97 19.35
C GLY A 76 -1.63 10.89 20.40
N ASP A 77 -2.45 10.83 21.45
CA ASP A 77 -2.35 9.82 22.52
C ASP A 77 -3.10 8.51 22.17
N ALA A 78 -3.88 8.52 21.09
CA ALA A 78 -4.73 7.41 20.69
C ALA A 78 -3.94 6.37 19.88
N SER A 79 -3.98 5.11 20.30
CA SER A 79 -3.34 4.00 19.57
C SER A 79 -4.36 2.97 19.08
N SER A 80 -4.23 2.58 17.82
CA SER A 80 -5.02 1.52 17.19
C SER A 80 -4.12 0.42 16.64
N ASN A 81 -4.56 -0.83 16.79
CA ASN A 81 -3.91 -1.99 16.19
C ASN A 81 -4.62 -2.34 14.87
N PHE A 82 -3.86 -2.89 13.92
CA PHE A 82 -4.39 -3.45 12.69
C PHE A 82 -3.58 -4.65 12.21
N THR A 83 -4.15 -5.38 11.26
CA THR A 83 -3.40 -6.33 10.42
C THR A 83 -3.37 -5.82 8.99
N TYR A 84 -2.38 -6.21 8.20
CA TYR A 84 -2.27 -5.76 6.83
C TYR A 84 -1.80 -6.85 5.87
N SER A 85 -2.16 -6.68 4.60
CA SER A 85 -1.68 -7.50 3.50
C SER A 85 -1.36 -6.62 2.30
N VAL A 86 -0.35 -7.00 1.52
CA VAL A 86 0.14 -6.24 0.36
C VAL A 86 -0.01 -7.06 -0.91
N LYS A 87 -0.56 -6.44 -1.95
CA LYS A 87 -0.66 -7.01 -3.30
C LYS A 87 -0.28 -5.96 -4.33
N GLY A 88 0.94 -6.04 -4.86
CA GLY A 88 1.48 -5.02 -5.76
C GLY A 88 1.63 -3.67 -5.03
N ASN A 89 1.04 -2.62 -5.59
CA ASN A 89 1.02 -1.28 -4.98
C ASN A 89 -0.21 -1.04 -4.10
N SER A 90 -0.95 -2.09 -3.75
CA SER A 90 -2.13 -1.99 -2.90
C SER A 90 -1.86 -2.63 -1.55
N VAL A 91 -2.33 -1.96 -0.50
CA VAL A 91 -2.33 -2.45 0.88
C VAL A 91 -3.76 -2.49 1.41
N THR A 92 -4.15 -3.61 2.00
CA THR A 92 -5.41 -3.74 2.75
C THR A 92 -5.09 -3.71 4.23
N LEU A 93 -5.68 -2.77 4.95
CA LEU A 93 -5.58 -2.59 6.40
C LEU A 93 -6.88 -3.09 7.04
N ASN A 94 -6.78 -4.00 8.01
CA ASN A 94 -7.92 -4.54 8.74
C ASN A 94 -7.80 -4.16 10.21
N TYR A 95 -8.71 -3.31 10.64
CA TYR A 95 -8.82 -2.86 12.03
C TYR A 95 -9.85 -3.75 12.73
N PRO A 96 -9.44 -4.52 13.75
CA PRO A 96 -10.39 -5.27 14.56
C PRO A 96 -11.25 -4.31 15.39
N LYS A 97 -12.37 -4.82 15.90
CA LYS A 97 -13.15 -4.13 16.93
C LYS A 97 -12.22 -3.89 18.13
N GLN A 98 -12.12 -2.64 18.56
CA GLN A 98 -11.22 -2.24 19.65
C GLN A 98 -11.72 -1.01 20.38
N THR A 99 -11.29 -0.83 21.62
CA THR A 99 -11.59 0.37 22.41
C THR A 99 -10.39 1.30 22.39
N ILE A 100 -10.60 2.55 21.96
CA ILE A 100 -9.60 3.61 21.91
C ILE A 100 -10.20 4.80 22.66
N ASP A 101 -9.50 5.32 23.67
CA ASP A 101 -9.94 6.47 24.48
C ASP A 101 -11.39 6.35 24.97
N ASN A 102 -11.72 5.20 25.57
CA ASN A 102 -13.05 4.85 26.06
C ASN A 102 -14.16 4.75 24.98
N THR A 103 -13.79 4.82 23.70
CA THR A 103 -14.72 4.66 22.57
C THR A 103 -14.50 3.31 21.91
N THR A 104 -15.56 2.50 21.81
CA THR A 104 -15.51 1.25 21.04
C THR A 104 -15.70 1.56 19.56
N ILE A 105 -14.72 1.17 18.76
CA ILE A 105 -14.76 1.25 17.30
C ILE A 105 -15.02 -0.17 16.79
N ASP A 106 -16.04 -0.33 15.94
CA ASP A 106 -16.32 -1.61 15.29
C ASP A 106 -15.27 -1.97 14.26
N ALA A 107 -15.17 -3.27 13.94
CA ALA A 107 -14.20 -3.74 12.97
C ALA A 107 -14.47 -3.15 11.58
N PHE A 108 -13.43 -2.71 10.90
CA PHE A 108 -13.52 -2.21 9.53
C PHE A 108 -12.25 -2.54 8.75
N SER A 109 -12.37 -2.49 7.42
CA SER A 109 -11.25 -2.69 6.50
C SER A 109 -11.17 -1.52 5.53
N LYS A 110 -9.94 -1.13 5.17
CA LYS A 110 -9.67 -0.10 4.17
C LYS A 110 -8.60 -0.62 3.22
N THR A 111 -8.76 -0.31 1.94
CA THR A 111 -7.73 -0.58 0.93
C THR A 111 -7.17 0.74 0.42
N ALA A 112 -5.85 0.82 0.34
CA ALA A 112 -5.15 2.00 -0.14
C ALA A 112 -4.14 1.61 -1.23
N THR A 113 -3.81 2.58 -2.07
CA THR A 113 -2.61 2.51 -2.91
C THR A 113 -1.44 3.08 -2.13
N PHE A 114 -0.26 2.50 -2.26
CA PHE A 114 0.94 3.04 -1.61
C PHE A 114 2.15 3.09 -2.53
N LYS A 115 3.10 3.96 -2.17
CA LYS A 115 4.44 4.00 -2.74
C LYS A 115 5.43 4.21 -1.60
N ALA A 116 6.39 3.30 -1.46
CA ALA A 116 7.44 3.38 -0.46
C ALA A 116 8.82 3.53 -1.12
N THR A 117 9.71 4.23 -0.43
CA THR A 117 11.15 4.32 -0.69
C THR A 117 11.89 3.99 0.61
N SER A 118 13.22 4.11 0.63
CA SER A 118 14.00 3.92 1.87
C SER A 118 13.77 5.00 2.93
N SER A 119 13.10 6.11 2.60
CA SER A 119 12.92 7.24 3.54
C SER A 119 11.59 7.97 3.47
N ALA A 120 10.72 7.58 2.54
CA ALA A 120 9.41 8.17 2.37
C ALA A 120 8.37 7.11 2.05
N LEU A 121 7.19 7.26 2.63
CA LEU A 121 5.99 6.49 2.31
C LEU A 121 4.89 7.46 1.90
N TYR A 122 4.11 7.06 0.90
CA TYR A 122 2.91 7.73 0.45
C TYR A 122 1.78 6.72 0.45
N ILE A 123 0.65 7.05 1.08
CA ILE A 123 -0.58 6.27 1.08
C ILE A 123 -1.70 7.13 0.49
N TYR A 124 -2.47 6.54 -0.42
CA TYR A 124 -3.60 7.18 -1.08
C TYR A 124 -4.85 6.31 -0.96
N ILE A 125 -5.92 6.88 -0.41
CA ILE A 125 -7.24 6.27 -0.31
C ILE A 125 -8.17 7.04 -1.24
N GLU A 126 -9.02 6.32 -1.95
CA GLU A 126 -10.09 6.89 -2.75
C GLU A 126 -11.34 6.04 -2.56
N ASP A 127 -12.44 6.70 -2.26
CA ASP A 127 -13.77 6.10 -2.15
C ASP A 127 -14.76 6.90 -2.99
N THR A 128 -15.76 6.23 -3.53
CA THR A 128 -16.81 6.85 -4.34
C THR A 128 -18.15 6.23 -4.01
N GLU A 129 -19.09 7.08 -3.61
CA GLU A 129 -20.47 6.74 -3.33
C GLU A 129 -21.39 7.46 -4.32
N THR A 130 -22.57 6.89 -4.59
CA THR A 130 -23.60 7.54 -5.39
C THR A 130 -24.94 7.44 -4.68
N ASP A 131 -25.60 8.58 -4.50
CA ASP A 131 -26.96 8.70 -3.98
C ASP A 131 -27.85 9.40 -5.03
N GLY A 132 -28.76 8.64 -5.62
CA GLY A 132 -29.56 9.09 -6.76
C GLY A 132 -28.69 9.49 -7.95
N SER A 133 -28.75 10.77 -8.34
CA SER A 133 -27.93 11.35 -9.41
C SER A 133 -26.65 12.03 -8.91
N THR A 134 -26.40 12.00 -7.61
CA THR A 134 -25.27 12.70 -6.99
C THR A 134 -24.15 11.71 -6.70
N THR A 135 -22.96 11.97 -7.23
CA THR A 135 -21.75 11.21 -6.93
C THR A 135 -20.92 11.96 -5.88
N TYR A 136 -20.57 11.29 -4.80
CA TYR A 136 -19.63 11.75 -3.79
C TYR A 136 -18.32 10.99 -3.96
N ARG A 137 -17.21 11.71 -4.01
CA ARG A 137 -15.88 11.10 -4.09
C ARG A 137 -15.02 11.66 -2.97
N TYR A 138 -14.42 10.78 -2.20
CA TYR A 138 -13.48 11.09 -1.15
C TYR A 138 -12.09 10.67 -1.59
N THR A 139 -11.08 11.52 -1.36
CA THR A 139 -9.68 11.15 -1.55
C THR A 139 -8.85 11.61 -0.36
N GLU A 140 -7.94 10.77 0.11
CA GLU A 140 -7.02 11.09 1.20
C GLU A 140 -5.61 10.73 0.76
N ALA A 141 -4.67 11.66 0.96
CA ALA A 141 -3.30 11.55 0.52
C ALA A 141 -2.36 11.86 1.69
N THR A 142 -1.80 10.81 2.28
CA THR A 142 -0.96 10.91 3.48
C THR A 142 0.50 10.63 3.12
N TYR A 143 1.38 11.52 3.58
CA TYR A 143 2.84 11.42 3.38
C TYR A 143 3.54 11.19 4.70
N PHE A 144 4.53 10.31 4.66
CA PHE A 144 5.27 9.90 5.84
C PHE A 144 6.79 9.87 5.58
N THR A 145 7.56 10.03 6.65
CA THR A 145 9.01 9.84 6.70
C THR A 145 9.39 8.78 7.74
N ASN A 146 10.58 8.20 7.67
CA ASN A 146 11.09 7.25 8.68
C ASN A 146 12.17 7.86 9.59
N LYS A 147 12.27 9.20 9.59
CA LYS A 147 13.18 10.01 10.38
C LYS A 147 12.45 11.25 10.85
#